data_AF-A0A9D6R901-F1
#
_entry.id   AF-A0A9D6R901-F1
#
_cell.length_a   1.000
_cell.length_b   1.000
_cell.length_c   1.000
_cell.angle_alpha   90.00
_cell.angle_beta   90.00
_cell.angle_gamma   90.00
#
_symmetry.space_group_name_H-M   'P 1'
#
loop_
_entity.id
_entity.type
_entity.pdbx_description
1 polymer ?
#
loop_
_entity_poly.entity_id
_entity_poly.type
_entity_poly.pdbx_seq_one_letter_code
_entity_poly.pdbx_strand_id
1 'polypeptide(L)'
;EDVARAFVASLDNHHTFGNRYDLCGPRVYTLREIVEYVAKLIDKRVCIVGLNDTLSFLQATVLEFAPGKPFSLDNYRSLQIDSVCEKGFPGVFGITPASLEEIAPGYLRK
;
A
#
# COMPACT_ATOMS: atom_id res chain seq x y z
N GLU A 1 -3.45 -5.06 10.85
CA GLU A 1 -4.38 -5.94 11.59
C GLU A 1 -5.77 -6.00 10.95
N ASP A 2 -6.31 -4.89 10.44
CA ASP A 2 -7.66 -4.81 9.86
C ASP A 2 -7.97 -5.86 8.79
N VAL A 3 -7.04 -6.10 7.88
CA VAL A 3 -7.18 -7.15 6.85
C VAL A 3 -7.35 -8.53 7.47
N ALA A 4 -6.56 -8.86 8.49
CA ALA A 4 -6.67 -10.14 9.19
C ALA A 4 -8.00 -10.24 9.95
N ARG A 5 -8.46 -9.14 10.57
CA ARG A 5 -9.78 -9.10 11.22
C ARG A 5 -10.92 -9.31 10.23
N ALA A 6 -10.86 -8.70 9.04
CA ALA A 6 -11.84 -8.92 7.99
C ALA A 6 -11.84 -10.37 7.51
N PHE A 7 -10.66 -10.97 7.37
CA PHE A 7 -10.52 -12.37 7.02
C PHE A 7 -11.17 -13.30 8.07
N VAL A 8 -10.87 -13.10 9.36
CA VAL A 8 -11.50 -13.88 10.44
C VAL A 8 -13.01 -13.65 10.47
N ALA A 9 -13.47 -12.41 10.34
CA ALA A 9 -14.89 -12.07 10.32
C ALA A 9 -15.66 -12.70 9.14
N SER A 10 -14.98 -12.95 8.00
CA SER A 10 -15.60 -13.64 6.85
C SER A 10 -15.91 -15.10 7.11
N LEU A 11 -15.20 -15.78 8.01
CA LEU A 11 -15.32 -17.23 8.19
C LEU A 11 -16.73 -17.64 8.66
N ASP A 12 -17.31 -16.88 9.60
CA ASP A 12 -18.63 -17.17 10.16
C ASP A 12 -19.76 -16.35 9.50
N ASN A 13 -19.42 -15.39 8.66
CA ASN A 13 -20.39 -14.50 8.01
C ASN A 13 -20.76 -15.02 6.61
N HIS A 14 -21.87 -15.74 6.53
CA HIS A 14 -22.39 -16.34 5.30
C HIS A 14 -22.68 -15.32 4.19
N HIS A 15 -22.92 -14.04 4.52
CA HIS A 15 -23.09 -12.98 3.52
C HIS A 15 -21.82 -12.69 2.73
N THR A 16 -20.66 -13.15 3.21
CA THR A 16 -19.36 -12.93 2.55
C THR A 16 -19.00 -14.04 1.56
N PHE A 17 -19.73 -15.15 1.55
CA PHE A 17 -19.39 -16.32 0.76
C PHE A 17 -19.59 -16.06 -0.74
N GLY A 18 -18.60 -16.46 -1.54
CA GLY A 18 -18.62 -16.25 -3.00
C GLY A 18 -18.44 -14.80 -3.45
N ASN A 19 -18.21 -13.87 -2.51
CA ASN A 19 -18.01 -12.45 -2.81
C ASN A 19 -16.53 -12.07 -2.83
N ARG A 20 -16.22 -11.01 -3.58
CA ARG A 20 -14.91 -10.36 -3.58
C ARG A 20 -15.03 -9.00 -2.87
N TYR A 21 -14.05 -8.70 -2.03
CA TYR A 21 -13.99 -7.46 -1.28
C TYR A 21 -12.62 -6.81 -1.45
N ASP A 22 -12.61 -5.53 -1.78
CA ASP A 22 -11.39 -4.73 -1.77
C ASP A 22 -11.22 -4.13 -0.38
N LEU A 23 -10.03 -4.28 0.21
CA LEU A 23 -9.72 -3.84 1.57
C LEU A 23 -8.70 -2.71 1.52
N CYS A 24 -9.15 -1.48 1.77
CA CYS A 24 -8.31 -0.28 1.76
C CYS A 24 -8.40 0.49 3.06
N GLY A 25 -7.38 1.33 3.33
CA GLY A 25 -7.40 2.27 4.44
C GLY A 25 -8.44 3.39 4.26
N PRO A 26 -8.61 4.26 5.28
CA PRO A 26 -9.58 5.34 5.25
C PRO A 26 -9.22 6.50 4.30
N ARG A 27 -7.99 6.55 3.79
CA ARG A 27 -7.49 7.61 2.91
C ARG A 27 -6.70 7.02 1.74
N VAL A 28 -6.85 7.65 0.56
CA VAL A 28 -6.04 7.39 -0.63
C VAL A 28 -4.80 8.29 -0.60
N TYR A 29 -3.66 7.72 -1.00
CA TYR A 29 -2.38 8.42 -1.09
C TYR A 29 -1.72 8.17 -2.44
N THR A 30 -1.07 9.18 -2.97
CA THR A 30 -0.08 9.01 -4.02
C THR A 30 1.21 8.38 -3.47
N LEU A 31 1.99 7.71 -4.31
CA LEU A 31 3.29 7.19 -3.91
C LEU A 31 4.21 8.28 -3.35
N ARG A 32 4.18 9.49 -3.92
CA ARG A 32 4.94 10.65 -3.42
C ARG A 32 4.54 11.00 -1.99
N GLU A 33 3.25 11.09 -1.69
CA GLU A 33 2.78 11.40 -0.33
C GLU A 33 3.25 10.35 0.69
N ILE A 34 3.22 9.07 0.32
CA ILE A 34 3.72 7.98 1.17
C ILE A 34 5.21 8.17 1.46
N VAL A 35 6.03 8.42 0.43
CA VAL A 35 7.48 8.60 0.59
C VAL A 35 7.81 9.85 1.41
N GLU A 36 7.11 10.96 1.16
CA GLU A 36 7.23 12.19 1.95
C GLU A 36 6.88 11.97 3.43
N TYR A 37 5.80 11.22 3.69
CA TYR A 37 5.37 10.92 5.04
C TYR A 37 6.38 10.05 5.78
N VAL A 38 6.87 8.98 5.13
CA VAL A 38 7.93 8.13 5.70
C VAL A 38 9.18 8.93 6.01
N ALA A 39 9.62 9.80 5.08
CA ALA A 39 10.80 10.65 5.30
C ALA A 39 10.65 11.58 6.52
N LYS A 40 9.46 12.17 6.70
CA LYS A 40 9.12 12.96 7.89
C LYS A 40 9.16 12.12 9.17
N LEU A 41 8.64 10.89 9.14
CA LEU A 41 8.61 10.02 10.32
C LEU A 41 10.00 9.58 10.80
N ILE A 42 10.93 9.37 9.86
CA ILE A 42 12.30 8.92 10.16
C ILE A 42 13.31 10.07 10.24
N ASP A 43 12.83 11.32 10.26
CA ASP A 43 13.63 12.56 10.30
C ASP A 43 14.75 12.62 9.23
N LYS A 44 14.42 12.23 7.99
CA LYS A 44 15.36 12.31 6.87
C LYS A 44 14.95 13.37 5.86
N ARG A 45 15.92 14.19 5.48
CA ARG A 45 15.80 15.11 4.34
C ARG A 45 16.05 14.33 3.05
N VAL A 46 15.01 14.18 2.25
CA VAL A 46 15.05 13.46 0.96
C VAL A 46 14.62 14.38 -0.18
N CYS A 47 15.29 14.29 -1.32
CA CYS A 47 14.84 14.92 -2.56
C CYS A 47 14.03 13.89 -3.36
N ILE A 48 12.75 14.16 -3.60
CA ILE A 48 11.84 13.22 -4.29
C ILE A 48 11.66 13.66 -5.74
N VAL A 49 12.40 13.00 -6.62
CA VAL A 49 12.36 13.22 -8.07
C VAL A 49 11.45 12.16 -8.71
N GLY A 50 10.43 12.61 -9.42
CA GLY A 50 9.60 11.72 -10.24
C GLY A 50 10.35 11.30 -11.50
N LEU A 51 10.32 10.00 -11.81
CA LEU A 51 10.84 9.46 -13.06
C LEU A 51 9.69 9.27 -14.05
N ASN A 52 9.98 9.42 -15.35
CA ASN A 52 9.04 9.02 -16.39
C ASN A 52 9.02 7.50 -16.56
N ASP A 53 8.10 6.98 -17.36
CA ASP A 53 7.93 5.54 -17.55
C ASP A 53 9.17 4.87 -18.14
N THR A 54 9.86 5.51 -19.08
CA THR A 54 11.07 4.96 -19.70
C THR A 54 12.20 4.77 -18.70
N LEU A 55 12.46 5.78 -17.86
CA LEU A 55 13.49 5.73 -16.84
C LEU A 55 13.11 4.74 -15.72
N SER A 56 11.84 4.72 -15.33
CA SER A 56 11.32 3.79 -14.32
C SER A 56 11.41 2.34 -14.78
N PHE A 57 11.10 2.07 -16.05
CA PHE A 57 11.24 0.75 -16.66
C PHE A 57 12.70 0.30 -16.72
N LEU A 58 13.61 1.18 -17.13
CA LEU A 58 15.05 0.89 -17.16
C LEU A 58 15.57 0.58 -15.74
N GLN A 59 15.18 1.39 -14.76
CA GLN A 59 15.51 1.18 -13.35
C GLN A 59 15.03 -0.20 -12.87
N ALA A 60 13.77 -0.55 -13.12
CA ALA A 60 13.22 -1.86 -12.76
C ALA A 60 13.95 -3.02 -13.44
N THR A 61 14.30 -2.86 -14.73
CA THR A 61 15.04 -3.89 -15.48
C THR A 61 16.41 -4.17 -14.88
N VAL A 62 17.14 -3.12 -14.48
CA VAL A 62 18.46 -3.26 -13.85
C VAL A 62 18.33 -3.86 -12.45
N LEU A 63 17.38 -3.37 -11.65
CA LEU A 63 17.19 -3.79 -10.26
C LEU A 63 16.53 -5.17 -10.10
N GLU A 64 15.89 -5.70 -11.15
CA GLU A 64 15.38 -7.08 -11.22
C GLU A 64 16.48 -8.13 -10.94
N PHE A 65 17.72 -7.82 -11.34
CA PHE A 65 18.88 -8.72 -11.17
C PHE A 65 19.72 -8.42 -9.93
N ALA A 66 19.40 -7.36 -9.18
CA ALA A 66 20.11 -7.04 -7.95
C ALA A 66 19.72 -8.03 -6.83
N PRO A 67 20.66 -8.40 -5.93
CA PRO A 67 20.35 -9.23 -4.77
C PRO A 67 19.19 -8.66 -3.95
N GLY A 68 18.18 -9.49 -3.66
CA GLY A 68 16.99 -9.06 -2.92
C GLY A 68 15.94 -8.31 -3.74
N LYS A 69 16.18 -8.05 -5.04
CA LYS A 69 15.22 -7.41 -5.98
C LYS A 69 14.54 -6.15 -5.40
N PRO A 70 15.31 -5.10 -5.07
CA PRO A 70 14.77 -3.93 -4.37
C PRO A 70 13.69 -3.18 -5.15
N PHE A 71 13.66 -3.31 -6.48
CA PHE A 71 12.57 -2.84 -7.34
C PHE A 71 12.49 -3.71 -8.58
N SER A 72 11.43 -4.51 -8.71
CA SER A 72 11.25 -5.49 -9.78
C SER A 72 10.43 -4.95 -10.96
N LEU A 73 10.48 -5.65 -12.09
CA LEU A 73 9.58 -5.38 -13.23
C LEU A 73 8.11 -5.57 -12.86
N ASP A 74 7.82 -6.49 -11.93
CA ASP A 74 6.48 -6.68 -11.39
C ASP A 74 6.03 -5.43 -10.59
N ASN A 75 6.86 -4.91 -9.68
CA ASN A 75 6.55 -3.69 -8.94
C ASN A 75 6.34 -2.49 -9.87
N TYR A 76 7.19 -2.35 -10.89
CA TYR A 76 6.99 -1.31 -11.90
C TYR A 76 5.61 -1.41 -12.55
N ARG A 77 5.21 -2.61 -12.99
CA ARG A 77 3.89 -2.82 -13.62
C ARG A 77 2.73 -2.57 -12.66
N SER A 78 2.84 -2.98 -11.40
CA SER A 78 1.80 -2.72 -10.40
C SER A 78 1.63 -1.23 -10.12
N LEU A 79 2.72 -0.45 -10.13
CA LEU A 79 2.67 1.00 -9.91
C LEU A 79 2.05 1.78 -11.08
N GLN A 80 1.86 1.16 -12.24
CA GLN A 80 1.14 1.77 -13.37
C GLN A 80 -0.39 1.75 -13.17
N ILE A 81 -0.88 1.08 -12.12
CA ILE A 81 -2.31 0.93 -11.83
C ILE A 81 -2.57 1.38 -10.39
N ASP A 82 -3.54 2.27 -10.22
CA ASP A 82 -3.93 2.75 -8.89
C ASP A 82 -4.48 1.60 -8.03
N SER A 83 -3.82 1.33 -6.91
CA SER A 83 -4.25 0.32 -5.92
C SER A 83 -5.20 0.95 -4.89
N VAL A 84 -6.40 1.35 -5.35
CA VAL A 84 -7.40 2.08 -4.56
C VAL A 84 -8.75 1.38 -4.54
N CYS A 85 -9.57 1.65 -3.51
CA CYS A 85 -10.94 1.15 -3.41
C CYS A 85 -11.93 2.26 -3.77
N GLU A 86 -12.85 1.99 -4.71
CA GLU A 86 -13.90 2.96 -5.06
C GLU A 86 -14.91 3.21 -3.93
N LYS A 87 -15.23 2.17 -3.16
CA LYS A 87 -16.33 2.18 -2.17
C LYS A 87 -15.85 2.19 -0.72
N GLY A 88 -14.56 2.39 -0.48
CA GLY A 88 -13.95 2.33 0.86
C GLY A 88 -13.99 0.93 1.49
N PHE A 89 -13.77 0.86 2.80
CA PHE A 89 -13.72 -0.42 3.52
C PHE A 89 -15.12 -1.07 3.61
N PRO A 90 -15.27 -2.38 3.34
CA PRO A 90 -16.58 -3.03 3.31
C PRO A 90 -17.27 -3.06 4.67
N GLY A 91 -18.45 -2.45 4.75
CA GLY A 91 -19.24 -2.38 5.99
C GLY A 91 -19.70 -3.74 6.53
N VAL A 92 -19.73 -4.78 5.69
CA VAL A 92 -20.09 -6.17 6.08
C VAL A 92 -19.21 -6.73 7.20
N PHE A 93 -17.99 -6.20 7.35
CA PHE A 93 -17.06 -6.64 8.39
C PHE A 93 -17.17 -5.83 9.69
N GLY A 94 -17.91 -4.70 9.71
CA GLY A 94 -18.05 -3.86 10.91
C GLY A 94 -16.74 -3.28 11.44
N ILE A 95 -15.71 -3.17 10.60
CA ILE A 95 -14.38 -2.66 10.97
C ILE A 95 -14.23 -1.22 10.50
N THR A 96 -13.80 -0.34 11.39
CA THR A 96 -13.26 0.97 11.02
C THR A 96 -11.77 0.81 10.74
N PRO A 97 -11.31 1.06 9.49
CA PRO A 97 -9.91 0.88 9.14
C PRO A 97 -9.04 1.95 9.80
N ALA A 98 -7.89 1.55 10.35
CA ALA A 98 -6.92 2.47 10.93
C ALA A 98 -6.24 3.31 9.84
N SER A 99 -5.94 4.56 10.17
CA SER A 99 -5.18 5.43 9.26
C SER A 99 -3.69 5.06 9.25
N LEU A 100 -3.00 5.39 8.16
CA LEU A 100 -1.55 5.19 8.07
C LEU A 100 -0.84 6.03 9.15
N GLU A 101 -1.37 7.20 9.46
CA GLU A 101 -0.83 8.13 10.44
C GLU A 101 -0.92 7.61 11.88
N GLU A 102 -1.94 6.81 12.19
CA GLU A 102 -2.09 6.15 13.49
C GLU A 102 -1.04 5.05 13.71
N ILE A 103 -0.79 4.22 12.69
CA ILE A 103 -0.03 2.97 12.87
C ILE A 103 1.45 3.12 12.48
N ALA A 104 1.77 3.84 11.40
CA ALA A 104 3.13 3.92 10.87
C ALA A 104 4.19 4.42 11.87
N PRO A 105 3.92 5.42 12.73
CA PRO A 105 4.89 5.84 13.74
C PRO A 105 5.31 4.72 14.68
N GLY A 106 4.43 3.75 14.97
CA GLY A 106 4.67 2.66 15.90
C GLY A 106 5.72 1.65 15.44
N TYR A 107 5.91 1.47 14.14
CA TYR A 107 6.90 0.53 13.59
C TYR A 107 8.06 1.20 12.81
N LEU A 108 7.95 2.49 12.47
CA LEU A 108 9.02 3.23 11.79
C LEU A 108 9.91 4.07 12.72
N ARG A 109 9.40 4.50 13.87
CA ARG A 109 10.25 5.21 14.85
C ARG A 109 11.14 4.19 15.57
N LYS A 110 12.44 4.25 15.29
CA LYS A 110 13.49 3.68 16.14
C LYS A 110 14.24 4.81 16.82
#